data_AF-U1HIS0-F1
#
_entry.id   AF-U1HIS0-F1
#
_cell.length_a   1.000
_cell.length_b   1.000
_cell.length_c   1.000
_cell.angle_alpha   90.00
_cell.angle_beta   90.00
_cell.angle_gamma   90.00
#
_symmetry.space_group_name_H-M   'P 1'
#
loop_
_entity.id
_entity.type
_entity.pdbx_description
1 polymer ?
#
loop_
_entity_poly.entity_id
_entity_poly.type
_entity_poly.pdbx_seq_one_letter_code
_entity_poly.pdbx_strand_id
1 'polypeptide(L)'
;MIFVDALDECEEQSVRDMVYYFQSVTDSAHAAGATLDICFSSRHYPTITLPRCPGLSVEDGNRADIARYVRVKLHVASLLDETICSLETQIVRKASGIFLWVALTVEMLIRMVDDGKVAQNLEDALKHVPDVLEELFSNLFNTLKRDERTKAIRLIQWVLFAARPLSPAELSLAITFSSDHPYESVPHWQASGEYVRSPEQMLRFIRSYSRGLVEVKYNVVQLIHESVREFFLSGNGFAILDDSLITDGIGQSHSLISKACLNIVATKDYLSGWPTDWWRLSSYAKEYLFHHGQEAEKNSVKPLCLVDLLTRNEMFLWKRWKSFSPFIDRIYSEEDVTLLYVLCAENPPPARGSYWSKPPILTRQAHLHVMPSSRPRGGSGIPER
;
A
#
# COMPACT_ATOMS: atom_id res chain seq x y z
N MET A 1 17.69 18.80 -19.85
CA MET A 1 17.11 17.47 -19.72
C MET A 1 16.22 17.41 -18.49
N ILE A 2 14.99 16.94 -18.63
CA ILE A 2 14.02 16.70 -17.56
C ILE A 2 13.73 15.21 -17.52
N PHE A 3 13.74 14.63 -16.33
CA PHE A 3 13.32 13.25 -16.10
C PHE A 3 11.95 13.27 -15.44
N VAL A 4 11.01 12.50 -15.99
CA VAL A 4 9.69 12.28 -15.44
C VAL A 4 9.60 10.80 -15.12
N ASP A 5 9.50 10.49 -13.83
CA ASP A 5 9.57 9.12 -13.33
C ASP A 5 8.16 8.53 -13.13
N ALA A 6 8.03 7.22 -13.35
CA ALA A 6 6.87 6.40 -13.00
C ALA A 6 5.53 6.91 -13.56
N LEU A 7 5.46 7.13 -14.87
CA LEU A 7 4.21 7.57 -15.52
C LEU A 7 3.03 6.61 -15.28
N ASP A 8 3.31 5.31 -15.15
CA ASP A 8 2.31 4.28 -14.90
C ASP A 8 1.59 4.40 -13.55
N GLU A 9 2.14 5.18 -12.61
CA GLU A 9 1.51 5.45 -11.30
C GLU A 9 0.46 6.57 -11.34
N CYS A 10 0.28 7.22 -12.50
CA CYS A 10 -0.66 8.32 -12.70
C CYS A 10 -1.92 7.88 -13.46
N GLU A 11 -3.00 8.66 -13.35
CA GLU A 11 -4.21 8.43 -14.14
C GLU A 11 -3.90 8.52 -15.64
N GLU A 12 -4.30 7.50 -16.41
CA GLU A 12 -3.95 7.37 -17.83
C GLU A 12 -4.23 8.64 -18.65
N GLN A 13 -5.36 9.30 -18.45
CA GLN A 13 -5.69 10.53 -19.18
C GLN A 13 -4.72 11.68 -18.83
N SER A 14 -4.40 11.83 -17.54
CA SER A 14 -3.43 12.82 -17.07
C SER A 14 -2.04 12.55 -17.64
N VAL A 15 -1.64 11.28 -17.76
CA VAL A 15 -0.36 10.90 -18.39
C VAL A 15 -0.35 11.28 -19.88
N ARG A 16 -1.42 10.97 -20.61
CA ARG A 16 -1.55 11.33 -22.04
C ARG A 16 -1.43 12.83 -22.25
N ASP A 17 -2.18 13.61 -21.45
CA ASP A 17 -2.15 15.08 -21.53
C ASP A 17 -0.76 15.63 -21.22
N MET A 18 -0.09 15.11 -20.19
CA MET A 18 1.27 15.50 -19.80
C MET A 18 2.30 15.19 -20.91
N VAL A 19 2.25 13.97 -21.46
CA VAL A 19 3.17 13.53 -22.50
C VAL A 19 3.01 14.38 -23.77
N TYR A 20 1.78 14.65 -24.21
CA TYR A 20 1.53 15.51 -25.36
C TYR A 20 1.92 16.96 -25.11
N TYR A 21 1.72 17.46 -23.89
CA TYR A 21 2.20 18.77 -23.49
C TYR A 21 3.73 18.85 -23.63
N PHE A 22 4.47 17.92 -23.05
CA PHE A 22 5.94 17.92 -23.16
C PHE A 22 6.42 17.80 -24.62
N GLN A 23 5.72 17.02 -25.46
CA GLN A 23 6.01 16.98 -26.90
C GLN A 23 5.85 18.35 -27.56
N SER A 24 4.79 19.10 -27.24
CA SER A 24 4.58 20.44 -27.80
C SER A 24 5.65 21.44 -27.34
N VAL A 25 6.13 21.30 -26.10
CA VAL A 25 7.16 22.15 -25.52
C VAL A 25 8.53 21.85 -26.14
N THR A 26 8.86 20.57 -26.35
CA THR A 26 10.12 20.19 -27.02
C THR A 26 10.14 20.64 -28.47
N ASP A 27 9.01 20.55 -29.19
CA ASP A 27 8.87 21.08 -30.54
C ASP A 27 9.10 22.60 -30.59
N SER A 28 8.50 23.33 -29.64
CA SER A 28 8.64 24.79 -29.53
C SER A 28 10.08 25.21 -29.20
N ALA A 29 10.73 24.49 -28.27
CA ALA A 29 12.13 24.73 -27.92
C ALA A 29 13.05 24.51 -29.13
N HIS A 30 12.84 23.41 -29.86
CA HIS A 30 13.60 23.10 -31.06
C HIS A 30 13.43 24.18 -32.15
N ALA A 31 12.20 24.63 -32.38
CA ALA A 31 11.91 25.72 -33.33
C ALA A 31 12.57 27.05 -32.93
N ALA A 32 12.74 27.30 -31.64
CA ALA A 32 13.44 28.47 -31.11
C ALA A 32 14.98 28.31 -31.07
N GLY A 33 15.52 27.18 -31.53
CA GLY A 33 16.95 26.88 -31.47
C GLY A 33 17.47 26.54 -30.07
N ALA A 34 16.58 26.19 -29.14
CA ALA A 34 16.93 25.75 -27.79
C ALA A 34 16.90 24.22 -27.68
N THR A 35 17.74 23.67 -26.78
CA THR A 35 17.76 22.23 -26.48
C THR A 35 16.89 21.93 -25.25
N LEU A 36 15.93 21.02 -25.43
CA LEU A 36 15.11 20.50 -24.35
C LEU A 36 14.86 19.01 -24.56
N ASP A 37 15.53 18.19 -23.75
CA ASP A 37 15.33 16.74 -23.74
C ASP A 37 14.42 16.35 -22.58
N ILE A 38 13.43 15.51 -22.85
CA ILE A 38 12.53 14.92 -21.85
C ILE A 38 12.69 13.41 -21.90
N CYS A 39 12.92 12.80 -20.74
CA CYS A 39 13.01 11.35 -20.58
C CYS A 39 11.89 10.89 -19.65
N PHE A 40 11.11 9.93 -20.12
CA PHE A 40 10.02 9.32 -19.35
C PHE A 40 10.44 7.92 -18.93
N SER A 41 10.17 7.55 -17.67
CA SER A 41 10.15 6.15 -17.25
C SER A 41 8.69 5.72 -17.04
N SER A 42 8.38 4.49 -17.45
CA SER A 42 7.06 3.89 -17.34
C SER A 42 7.19 2.39 -17.47
N ARG A 43 6.26 1.65 -16.88
CA ARG A 43 5.99 0.26 -17.30
C ARG A 43 5.40 0.23 -18.72
N HIS A 44 5.28 -0.98 -19.29
CA HIS A 44 4.68 -1.23 -20.60
C HIS A 44 3.21 -0.80 -20.74
N TYR A 45 2.57 -0.43 -19.64
CA TYR A 45 1.23 0.14 -19.57
C TYR A 45 1.26 1.45 -18.75
N PRO A 46 0.52 2.50 -19.12
CA PRO A 46 -0.27 2.62 -20.33
C PRO A 46 0.61 2.74 -21.59
N THR A 47 0.20 2.09 -22.68
CA THR A 47 0.93 2.21 -23.96
C THR A 47 0.59 3.55 -24.61
N ILE A 48 1.53 4.50 -24.52
CA ILE A 48 1.41 5.83 -25.13
C ILE A 48 2.32 5.91 -26.34
N THR A 49 1.73 6.03 -27.53
CA THR A 49 2.48 6.13 -28.77
C THR A 49 3.05 7.54 -28.96
N LEU A 50 4.38 7.63 -29.02
CA LEU A 50 5.11 8.86 -29.31
C LEU A 50 6.02 8.64 -30.53
N PRO A 51 5.62 9.07 -31.74
CA PRO A 51 6.36 8.79 -32.97
C PRO A 51 7.81 9.29 -33.00
N ARG A 52 8.17 10.26 -32.16
CA ARG A 52 9.49 10.89 -32.09
C ARG A 52 10.21 10.65 -30.75
N CYS A 53 9.77 9.66 -29.98
CA CYS A 53 10.39 9.29 -28.70
C CYS A 53 10.96 7.88 -28.83
N PRO A 54 12.30 7.73 -28.93
CA PRO A 54 12.93 6.42 -28.84
C PRO A 54 12.57 5.74 -27.50
N GLY A 55 12.17 4.48 -27.55
CA GLY A 55 11.95 3.65 -26.37
C GLY A 55 13.20 2.83 -26.04
N LEU A 56 13.47 2.66 -24.75
CA LEU A 56 14.50 1.75 -24.25
C LEU A 56 13.87 0.85 -23.19
N SER A 57 13.82 -0.45 -23.46
CA SER A 57 13.46 -1.46 -22.46
C SER A 57 14.67 -1.74 -21.58
N VAL A 58 14.58 -1.43 -20.30
CA VAL A 58 15.71 -1.56 -19.37
C VAL A 58 16.00 -3.04 -19.06
N GLU A 59 14.97 -3.88 -19.04
CA GLU A 59 15.03 -5.31 -18.79
C GLU A 59 15.81 -6.10 -19.86
N ASP A 60 15.84 -5.60 -21.09
CA ASP A 60 16.55 -6.26 -22.20
C ASP A 60 18.08 -6.05 -22.11
N GLY A 61 18.52 -4.97 -21.45
CA GLY A 61 19.91 -4.54 -21.41
C GLY A 61 20.65 -4.82 -20.09
N ASN A 62 19.96 -5.31 -19.06
CA ASN A 62 20.48 -5.26 -17.69
C ASN A 62 21.14 -6.56 -17.18
N ARG A 63 21.30 -7.56 -18.04
CA ARG A 63 21.88 -8.88 -17.69
C ARG A 63 23.23 -8.77 -16.99
N ALA A 64 24.13 -7.95 -17.51
CA ALA A 64 25.48 -7.77 -16.95
C ALA A 64 25.43 -7.09 -15.57
N ASP A 65 24.51 -6.14 -15.39
CA ASP A 65 24.30 -5.46 -14.11
C ASP A 65 23.73 -6.40 -13.05
N ILE A 66 22.79 -7.27 -13.43
CA ILE A 66 22.26 -8.32 -12.55
C ILE A 66 23.42 -9.25 -12.12
N ALA A 67 24.22 -9.75 -13.06
CA ALA A 67 25.34 -10.63 -12.75
C ALA A 67 26.33 -9.97 -11.78
N ARG A 68 26.69 -8.70 -12.06
CA ARG A 68 27.54 -7.88 -11.20
C ARG A 68 26.95 -7.70 -9.80
N TYR A 69 25.66 -7.37 -9.71
CA TYR A 69 24.97 -7.19 -8.43
C TYR A 69 25.01 -8.47 -7.58
N VAL A 70 24.67 -9.61 -8.19
CA VAL A 70 24.68 -10.92 -7.52
C VAL A 70 26.08 -11.23 -6.99
N ARG A 71 27.10 -11.11 -7.83
CA ARG A 71 28.48 -11.40 -7.45
C ARG A 71 28.95 -10.54 -6.28
N VAL A 72 28.75 -9.22 -6.36
CA VAL A 72 29.15 -8.28 -5.31
C VAL A 72 28.45 -8.62 -3.99
N LYS A 73 27.14 -8.89 -4.02
CA LYS A 73 26.35 -9.17 -2.82
C LYS A 73 26.69 -10.51 -2.18
N LEU A 74 26.86 -11.58 -2.98
CA LEU A 74 27.18 -12.91 -2.48
C LEU A 74 28.63 -13.03 -2.01
N HIS A 75 29.56 -12.25 -2.58
CA HIS A 75 30.94 -12.20 -2.10
C HIS A 75 31.05 -11.59 -0.69
N VAL A 76 30.21 -10.59 -0.37
CA VAL A 76 30.11 -10.03 0.99
C VAL A 76 29.64 -11.09 2.00
N ALA A 77 28.84 -12.06 1.56
CA ALA A 77 28.41 -13.19 2.38
C ALA A 77 29.49 -14.29 2.54
N SER A 78 30.73 -14.05 2.10
CA SER A 78 31.87 -14.97 2.25
C SER A 78 31.64 -16.36 1.63
N LEU A 79 30.86 -16.44 0.54
CA LEU A 79 30.72 -17.65 -0.26
C LEU A 79 31.95 -17.88 -1.15
N LEU A 80 32.24 -19.15 -1.45
CA LEU A 80 33.30 -19.51 -2.40
C LEU A 80 32.93 -19.08 -3.82
N ASP A 81 33.93 -18.67 -4.61
CA ASP A 81 33.73 -18.17 -5.98
C ASP A 81 33.01 -19.18 -6.89
N GLU A 82 33.26 -20.47 -6.73
CA GLU A 82 32.58 -21.55 -7.47
C GLU A 82 31.06 -21.55 -7.20
N THR A 83 30.67 -21.43 -5.92
CA THR A 83 29.27 -21.33 -5.52
C THR A 83 28.64 -20.05 -6.03
N ILE A 84 29.34 -18.91 -5.95
CA ILE A 84 28.85 -17.63 -6.45
C ILE A 84 28.59 -17.72 -7.96
N CYS A 85 29.50 -18.31 -8.74
CA CYS A 85 29.36 -18.47 -10.18
C CYS A 85 28.13 -19.33 -10.56
N SER A 86 27.90 -20.42 -9.83
CA SER A 86 26.72 -21.28 -10.00
C SER A 86 25.42 -20.52 -9.71
N LEU A 87 25.34 -19.83 -8.56
CA LEU A 87 24.18 -19.04 -8.16
C LEU A 87 23.92 -17.87 -9.10
N GLU A 88 24.96 -17.14 -9.52
CA GLU A 88 24.91 -16.04 -10.49
C GLU A 88 24.27 -16.51 -11.79
N THR A 89 24.75 -17.62 -12.36
CA THR A 89 24.24 -18.17 -13.61
C THR A 89 22.75 -18.49 -13.53
N GLN A 90 22.32 -19.11 -12.42
CA GLN A 90 20.92 -19.48 -12.20
C GLN A 90 20.03 -18.25 -11.97
N ILE A 91 20.46 -17.29 -11.16
CA ILE A 91 19.72 -16.05 -10.87
C ILE A 91 19.54 -15.23 -12.14
N VAL A 92 20.62 -15.00 -12.89
CA VAL A 92 20.57 -14.22 -14.15
C VAL A 92 19.63 -14.87 -15.17
N ARG A 93 19.54 -16.20 -15.20
CA ARG A 93 18.62 -16.93 -16.08
C ARG A 93 17.16 -16.76 -15.65
N LYS A 94 16.87 -16.86 -14.35
CA LYS A 94 15.50 -16.85 -13.80
C LYS A 94 14.91 -15.44 -13.67
N ALA A 95 15.76 -14.43 -13.50
CA ALA A 95 15.34 -13.06 -13.19
C ALA A 95 14.46 -12.39 -14.27
N SER A 96 14.52 -12.84 -15.53
CA SER A 96 13.80 -12.20 -16.66
C SER A 96 13.97 -10.68 -16.71
N GLY A 97 15.15 -10.17 -16.33
CA GLY A 97 15.45 -8.74 -16.27
C GLY A 97 14.82 -7.97 -15.09
N ILE A 98 14.08 -8.63 -14.19
CA ILE A 98 13.39 -8.00 -13.05
C ILE A 98 14.34 -7.85 -11.86
N PHE A 99 14.90 -6.65 -11.68
CA PHE A 99 15.87 -6.37 -10.60
C PHE A 99 15.31 -6.59 -9.19
N LEU A 100 14.02 -6.33 -8.99
CA LEU A 100 13.37 -6.57 -7.70
C LEU A 100 13.39 -8.06 -7.33
N TRP A 101 13.11 -8.93 -8.30
CA TRP A 101 13.18 -10.39 -8.12
C TRP A 101 14.60 -10.82 -7.70
N VAL A 102 15.61 -10.27 -8.36
CA VAL A 102 17.03 -10.52 -8.06
C VAL A 102 17.35 -10.07 -6.63
N ALA A 103 16.96 -8.86 -6.26
CA ALA A 103 17.25 -8.30 -4.94
C ALA A 103 16.65 -9.16 -3.82
N LEU A 104 15.40 -9.59 -3.96
CA LEU A 104 14.71 -10.45 -3.00
C LEU A 104 15.33 -11.85 -2.92
N THR A 105 15.68 -12.43 -4.07
CA THR A 105 16.30 -13.76 -4.14
C THR A 105 17.69 -13.76 -3.52
N VAL A 106 18.53 -12.78 -3.85
CA VAL A 106 19.88 -12.65 -3.26
C VAL A 106 19.80 -12.42 -1.76
N GLU A 107 18.88 -11.56 -1.30
CA GLU A 107 18.65 -11.32 0.12
C GLU A 107 18.20 -12.58 0.87
N MET A 108 17.33 -13.40 0.26
CA MET A 108 16.94 -14.70 0.81
C MET A 108 18.17 -15.63 0.96
N LEU A 109 19.02 -15.71 -0.06
CA LEU A 109 20.23 -16.54 -0.01
C LEU A 109 21.23 -16.07 1.04
N ILE A 110 21.41 -14.75 1.19
CA ILE A 110 22.27 -14.18 2.24
C ILE A 110 21.78 -14.58 3.63
N ARG A 111 20.46 -14.50 3.89
CA ARG A 111 19.90 -14.94 5.18
C ARG A 111 20.12 -16.42 5.44
N MET A 112 20.03 -17.26 4.41
CA MET A 112 20.35 -18.68 4.54
C MET A 112 21.82 -18.89 4.93
N VAL A 113 22.74 -18.10 4.38
CA VAL A 113 24.15 -18.13 4.80
C VAL A 113 24.30 -17.71 6.25
N ASP A 114 23.64 -16.62 6.66
CA ASP A 114 23.65 -16.14 8.05
C ASP A 114 23.09 -17.20 9.03
N ASP A 115 22.11 -17.99 8.59
CA ASP A 115 21.53 -19.12 9.33
C ASP A 115 22.41 -20.40 9.26
N GLY A 116 23.61 -20.32 8.70
CA GLY A 116 24.58 -21.41 8.63
C GLY A 116 24.29 -22.48 7.57
N LYS A 117 23.47 -22.18 6.55
CA LYS A 117 23.20 -23.10 5.43
C LYS A 117 24.40 -23.23 4.52
N VAL A 118 24.67 -24.45 4.06
CA VAL A 118 25.80 -24.73 3.15
C VAL A 118 25.41 -24.49 1.69
N ALA A 119 26.41 -24.39 0.81
CA ALA A 119 26.24 -24.13 -0.63
C ALA A 119 25.14 -24.99 -1.29
N GLN A 120 25.11 -26.30 -1.00
CA GLN A 120 24.11 -27.20 -1.55
C GLN A 120 22.66 -26.78 -1.18
N ASN A 121 22.44 -26.31 0.05
CA ASN A 121 21.13 -25.82 0.46
C ASN A 121 20.72 -24.56 -0.30
N LEU A 122 21.66 -23.68 -0.62
CA LEU A 122 21.42 -22.45 -1.39
C LEU A 122 20.99 -22.78 -2.82
N GLU A 123 21.72 -23.69 -3.46
CA GLU A 123 21.39 -24.15 -4.82
C GLU A 123 20.02 -24.84 -4.86
N ASP A 124 19.73 -25.69 -3.88
CA ASP A 124 18.45 -26.37 -3.81
C ASP A 124 17.29 -25.41 -3.51
N ALA A 125 17.49 -24.40 -2.65
CA ALA A 125 16.49 -23.35 -2.45
C ALA A 125 16.22 -22.57 -3.73
N LEU A 126 17.27 -22.18 -4.46
CA LEU A 126 17.15 -21.39 -5.70
C LEU A 126 16.33 -22.11 -6.79
N LYS A 127 16.40 -23.45 -6.86
CA LYS A 127 15.57 -24.25 -7.78
C LYS A 127 14.06 -24.10 -7.52
N HIS A 128 13.68 -23.86 -6.26
CA HIS A 128 12.29 -23.72 -5.84
C HIS A 128 11.80 -22.27 -5.80
N VAL A 129 12.69 -21.30 -6.04
CA VAL A 129 12.29 -19.90 -6.20
C VAL A 129 11.51 -19.77 -7.52
N PRO A 130 10.27 -19.26 -7.51
CA PRO A 130 9.48 -19.11 -8.73
C PRO A 130 10.06 -18.01 -9.61
N ASP A 131 9.88 -18.13 -10.92
CA ASP A 131 10.34 -17.11 -11.88
C ASP A 131 9.41 -15.88 -11.90
N VAL A 132 8.15 -16.09 -11.50
CA VAL A 132 7.10 -15.06 -11.43
C VAL A 132 7.19 -14.29 -10.11
N LEU A 133 7.14 -12.96 -10.19
CA LEU A 133 7.36 -12.07 -9.04
C LEU A 133 6.25 -12.18 -7.98
N GLU A 134 5.00 -12.31 -8.39
CA GLU A 134 3.84 -12.47 -7.50
C GLU A 134 3.91 -13.79 -6.73
N GLU A 135 4.37 -14.86 -7.37
CA GLU A 135 4.63 -16.14 -6.72
C GLU A 135 5.78 -16.04 -5.72
N LEU A 136 6.82 -15.25 -6.04
CA LEU A 136 7.91 -14.96 -5.10
C LEU A 136 7.39 -14.26 -3.84
N PHE A 137 6.56 -13.23 -3.99
CA PHE A 137 5.91 -12.57 -2.86
C PHE A 137 5.08 -13.55 -2.02
N SER A 138 4.32 -14.42 -2.69
CA SER A 138 3.53 -15.47 -2.03
C SER A 138 4.40 -16.39 -1.18
N ASN A 139 5.52 -16.84 -1.74
CA ASN A 139 6.48 -17.69 -1.02
C ASN A 139 7.10 -16.99 0.18
N LEU A 140 7.44 -15.69 0.07
CA LEU A 140 7.96 -14.92 1.20
C LEU A 140 6.99 -14.92 2.39
N PHE A 141 5.70 -14.67 2.15
CA PHE A 141 4.69 -14.65 3.21
C PHE A 141 4.32 -16.05 3.73
N ASN A 142 4.38 -17.08 2.90
CA ASN A 142 4.08 -18.45 3.31
C ASN A 142 5.03 -18.98 4.40
N THR A 143 6.23 -18.42 4.52
CA THR A 143 7.18 -18.74 5.59
C THR A 143 6.80 -18.18 6.97
N LEU A 144 5.81 -17.29 7.06
CA LEU A 144 5.39 -16.69 8.33
C LEU A 144 4.57 -17.68 9.17
N LYS A 145 4.88 -17.73 10.47
CA LYS A 145 4.06 -18.40 11.48
C LYS A 145 2.74 -17.65 11.67
N ARG A 146 1.74 -18.30 12.28
CA ARG A 146 0.38 -17.76 12.43
C ARG A 146 0.34 -16.42 13.18
N ASP A 147 1.11 -16.29 14.26
CA ASP A 147 1.24 -15.05 15.02
C ASP A 147 1.96 -13.95 14.21
N GLU A 148 2.97 -14.33 13.43
CA GLU A 148 3.69 -13.41 12.54
C GLU A 148 2.81 -12.91 11.39
N ARG A 149 1.94 -13.76 10.83
CA ARG A 149 0.98 -13.39 9.78
C ARG A 149 0.05 -12.27 10.24
N THR A 150 -0.41 -12.32 11.49
CA THR A 150 -1.29 -11.28 12.06
C THR A 150 -0.58 -9.92 12.13
N LYS A 151 0.71 -9.90 12.47
CA LYS A 151 1.50 -8.66 12.47
C LYS A 151 1.83 -8.19 11.05
N ALA A 152 2.16 -9.12 10.16
CA ALA A 152 2.44 -8.85 8.75
C ALA A 152 1.24 -8.22 8.06
N ILE A 153 0.04 -8.77 8.23
CA ILE A 153 -1.16 -8.24 7.59
C ILE A 153 -1.49 -6.84 8.11
N ARG A 154 -1.46 -6.61 9.43
CA ARG A 154 -1.67 -5.28 10.01
C ARG A 154 -0.65 -4.27 9.48
N LEU A 155 0.62 -4.67 9.40
CA LEU A 155 1.68 -3.82 8.84
C LEU A 155 1.34 -3.41 7.40
N ILE A 156 1.03 -4.38 6.54
CA ILE A 156 0.70 -4.12 5.13
C ILE A 156 -0.56 -3.26 5.00
N GLN A 157 -1.60 -3.52 5.78
CA GLN A 157 -2.83 -2.73 5.78
C GLN A 157 -2.57 -1.27 6.12
N TRP A 158 -1.78 -1.00 7.17
CA TRP A 158 -1.39 0.36 7.54
C TRP A 158 -0.53 1.04 6.47
N VAL A 159 0.42 0.33 5.85
CA VAL A 159 1.25 0.90 4.78
C VAL A 159 0.43 1.21 3.53
N LEU A 160 -0.57 0.39 3.18
CA LEU A 160 -1.38 0.56 1.98
C LEU A 160 -2.46 1.63 2.10
N PHE A 161 -3.11 1.70 3.26
CA PHE A 161 -4.38 2.42 3.43
C PHE A 161 -4.34 3.55 4.45
N ALA A 162 -3.19 3.84 5.06
CA ALA A 162 -3.08 5.04 5.87
C ALA A 162 -3.36 6.29 5.02
N ALA A 163 -4.14 7.23 5.54
CA ALA A 163 -4.49 8.49 4.88
C ALA A 163 -3.28 9.39 4.62
N ARG A 164 -2.18 9.15 5.33
CA ARG A 164 -0.85 9.69 5.06
C ARG A 164 0.21 8.66 5.39
N PRO A 165 1.42 8.78 4.81
CA PRO A 165 2.53 7.93 5.20
C PRO A 165 2.87 8.08 6.69
N LEU A 166 3.26 6.97 7.31
CA LEU A 166 3.61 6.88 8.73
C LEU A 166 5.12 6.78 8.93
N SER A 167 5.62 7.30 10.04
CA SER A 167 6.99 7.00 10.49
C SER A 167 7.11 5.56 11.03
N PRO A 168 8.32 5.00 11.16
CA PRO A 168 8.52 3.68 11.75
C PRO A 168 7.98 3.57 13.18
N ALA A 169 8.07 4.64 13.96
CA ALA A 169 7.54 4.71 15.32
C ALA A 169 6.01 4.73 15.32
N GLU A 170 5.40 5.53 14.44
CA GLU A 170 3.94 5.58 14.28
C GLU A 170 3.39 4.23 13.82
N LEU A 171 4.01 3.58 12.84
CA LEU A 171 3.56 2.28 12.34
C LEU A 171 3.66 1.19 13.42
N SER A 172 4.75 1.18 14.20
CA SER A 172 4.93 0.21 15.29
C SER A 172 3.81 0.34 16.33
N LEU A 173 3.50 1.58 16.73
CA LEU A 173 2.36 1.89 17.61
C LEU A 173 1.02 1.49 16.98
N ALA A 174 0.79 1.86 15.72
CA ALA A 174 -0.44 1.60 15.00
C ALA A 174 -0.77 0.10 14.94
N ILE A 175 0.23 -0.74 14.68
CA ILE A 175 0.09 -2.21 14.68
C ILE A 175 -0.27 -2.73 16.07
N THR A 176 0.36 -2.21 17.13
CA THR A 176 0.03 -2.59 18.52
C THR A 176 -1.42 -2.26 18.86
N PHE A 177 -1.89 -1.05 18.54
CA PHE A 177 -3.27 -0.63 18.84
C PHE A 177 -4.32 -1.22 17.88
N SER A 178 -3.91 -1.98 16.87
CA SER A 178 -4.80 -2.77 16.01
C SER A 178 -5.21 -4.11 16.63
N SER A 179 -4.80 -4.39 17.87
CA SER A 179 -5.21 -5.59 18.63
C SER A 179 -6.68 -5.54 19.07
N ASP A 180 -7.30 -6.71 19.20
CA ASP A 180 -8.64 -6.86 19.81
C ASP A 180 -8.63 -6.57 21.31
N HIS A 181 -7.46 -6.67 21.94
CA HIS A 181 -7.22 -6.36 23.34
C HIS A 181 -6.17 -5.24 23.43
N PRO A 182 -6.56 -3.97 23.20
CA PRO A 182 -5.63 -2.86 23.27
C PRO A 182 -5.14 -2.62 24.70
N TYR A 183 -3.93 -2.08 24.83
CA TYR A 183 -3.40 -1.67 26.13
C TYR A 183 -4.20 -0.47 26.68
N GLU A 184 -4.54 -0.51 27.96
CA GLU A 184 -5.30 0.57 28.61
C GLU A 184 -4.51 1.88 28.80
N SER A 185 -3.17 1.81 28.81
CA SER A 185 -2.26 2.91 29.19
C SER A 185 -0.87 2.75 28.54
N VAL A 186 -0.09 3.84 28.43
CA VAL A 186 1.29 3.79 27.92
C VAL A 186 2.19 2.94 28.80
N PRO A 187 2.17 3.10 30.14
CA PRO A 187 3.03 2.31 31.00
C PRO A 187 2.74 0.82 30.90
N HIS A 188 1.47 0.44 30.72
CA HIS A 188 1.09 -0.95 30.49
C HIS A 188 1.66 -1.49 29.18
N TRP A 189 1.58 -0.71 28.09
CA TRP A 189 2.21 -1.08 26.83
C TRP A 189 3.75 -1.16 26.94
N GLN A 190 4.40 -0.18 27.56
CA GLN A 190 5.86 -0.15 27.72
C GLN A 190 6.41 -1.29 28.57
N ALA A 191 5.62 -1.76 29.54
CA ALA A 191 5.94 -2.92 30.36
C ALA A 191 5.70 -4.26 29.64
N SER A 192 5.08 -4.24 28.45
CA SER A 192 4.78 -5.46 27.70
C SER A 192 6.00 -6.01 26.95
N GLY A 193 5.93 -7.28 26.55
CA GLY A 193 6.91 -7.91 25.66
C GLY A 193 6.84 -7.41 24.21
N GLU A 194 5.87 -6.57 23.86
CA GLU A 194 5.67 -6.05 22.50
C GLU A 194 6.24 -4.65 22.30
N TYR A 195 6.73 -4.01 23.37
CA TYR A 195 7.29 -2.67 23.27
C TYR A 195 8.63 -2.68 22.53
N VAL A 196 8.64 -2.03 21.35
CA VAL A 196 9.84 -1.83 20.54
C VAL A 196 10.60 -0.61 21.05
N ARG A 197 11.81 -0.81 21.58
CA ARG A 197 12.53 0.19 22.39
C ARG A 197 13.48 1.08 21.60
N SER A 198 13.97 0.64 20.44
CA SER A 198 14.97 1.38 19.66
C SER A 198 14.60 1.49 18.18
N PRO A 199 15.09 2.53 17.46
CA PRO A 199 14.91 2.65 16.01
C PRO A 199 15.37 1.40 15.24
N GLU A 200 16.48 0.79 15.65
CA GLU A 200 17.02 -0.41 14.99
C GLU A 200 16.10 -1.61 15.20
N GLN A 201 15.46 -1.73 16.37
CA GLN A 201 14.44 -2.76 16.60
C GLN A 201 13.19 -2.52 15.76
N MET A 202 12.76 -1.26 15.56
CA MET A 202 11.64 -0.92 14.67
C MET A 202 11.93 -1.27 13.22
N LEU A 203 13.13 -0.95 12.73
CA LEU A 203 13.55 -1.31 11.38
C LEU A 203 13.60 -2.83 11.19
N ARG A 204 14.13 -3.57 12.16
CA ARG A 204 14.12 -5.04 12.13
C ARG A 204 12.71 -5.62 12.18
N PHE A 205 11.84 -5.04 13.00
CA PHE A 205 10.42 -5.40 13.08
C PHE A 205 9.75 -5.23 11.71
N ILE A 206 9.87 -4.05 11.10
CA ILE A 206 9.27 -3.75 9.79
C ILE A 206 9.80 -4.72 8.73
N ARG A 207 11.12 -4.91 8.65
CA ARG A 207 11.75 -5.81 7.68
C ARG A 207 11.34 -7.28 7.89
N SER A 208 11.23 -7.73 9.14
CA SER A 208 10.89 -9.12 9.45
C SER A 208 9.46 -9.46 9.03
N TYR A 209 8.48 -8.64 9.45
CA TYR A 209 7.06 -8.90 9.20
C TYR A 209 6.60 -8.55 7.77
N SER A 210 7.27 -7.60 7.11
CA SER A 210 7.05 -7.35 5.68
C SER A 210 7.83 -8.30 4.76
N ARG A 211 8.70 -9.15 5.33
CA ARG A 211 9.67 -9.97 4.59
C ARG A 211 10.58 -9.17 3.64
N GLY A 212 10.78 -7.88 3.93
CA GLY A 212 11.60 -6.97 3.14
C GLY A 212 10.84 -6.28 2.01
N LEU A 213 9.51 -6.43 1.92
CA LEU A 213 8.66 -5.76 0.94
C LEU A 213 8.26 -4.33 1.36
N VAL A 214 8.69 -3.90 2.54
CA VAL A 214 8.52 -2.54 3.06
C VAL A 214 9.87 -1.99 3.46
N GLU A 215 10.12 -0.74 3.10
CA GLU A 215 11.34 0.00 3.41
C GLU A 215 11.02 1.29 4.19
N VAL A 216 12.08 1.89 4.75
CA VAL A 216 12.02 3.20 5.40
C VAL A 216 12.94 4.15 4.65
N LYS A 217 12.35 5.16 4.00
CA LYS A 217 13.08 6.25 3.33
C LYS A 217 12.68 7.58 3.94
N TYR A 218 13.66 8.42 4.26
CA TYR A 218 13.43 9.75 4.83
C TYR A 218 12.48 9.74 6.06
N ASN A 219 12.61 8.73 6.92
CA ASN A 219 11.74 8.50 8.09
C ASN A 219 10.25 8.25 7.76
N VAL A 220 9.97 7.77 6.55
CA VAL A 220 8.64 7.36 6.09
C VAL A 220 8.68 5.89 5.71
N VAL A 221 7.66 5.15 6.15
CA VAL A 221 7.48 3.74 5.79
C VAL A 221 6.69 3.65 4.49
N GLN A 222 7.21 2.89 3.52
CA GLN A 222 6.60 2.70 2.22
C GLN A 222 6.89 1.30 1.65
N LEU A 223 6.10 0.88 0.67
CA LEU A 223 6.40 -0.32 -0.10
C LEU A 223 7.70 -0.13 -0.88
N ILE A 224 8.45 -1.21 -1.10
CA ILE A 224 9.70 -1.15 -1.88
C ILE A 224 9.46 -0.95 -3.38
N HIS A 225 8.25 -1.25 -3.87
CA HIS A 225 7.89 -1.18 -5.28
C HIS A 225 6.36 -1.22 -5.46
N GLU A 226 5.87 -0.60 -6.53
CA GLU A 226 4.44 -0.57 -6.87
C GLU A 226 3.87 -1.97 -7.18
N SER A 227 4.67 -2.92 -7.69
CA SER A 227 4.23 -4.31 -7.88
C SER A 227 3.81 -5.00 -6.57
N VAL A 228 4.35 -4.56 -5.42
CA VAL A 228 3.89 -5.06 -4.11
C VAL A 228 2.48 -4.53 -3.83
N ARG A 229 2.19 -3.28 -4.20
CA ARG A 229 0.86 -2.68 -4.07
C ARG A 229 -0.15 -3.43 -4.92
N GLU A 230 0.17 -3.67 -6.19
CA GLU A 230 -0.67 -4.44 -7.12
C GLU A 230 -0.92 -5.87 -6.62
N PHE A 231 0.11 -6.53 -6.07
CA PHE A 231 -0.04 -7.87 -5.50
C PHE A 231 -1.11 -7.94 -4.40
N PHE A 232 -1.24 -6.90 -3.58
CA PHE A 232 -2.28 -6.82 -2.55
C PHE A 232 -3.62 -6.31 -3.08
N LEU A 233 -3.63 -5.29 -3.93
CA LEU A 233 -4.87 -4.62 -4.36
C LEU A 233 -5.57 -5.33 -5.52
N SER A 234 -4.81 -5.89 -6.45
CA SER A 234 -5.29 -6.54 -7.68
C SER A 234 -5.03 -8.04 -7.70
N GLY A 235 -4.10 -8.52 -6.86
CA GLY A 235 -3.71 -9.92 -6.76
C GLY A 235 -4.34 -10.66 -5.56
N ASN A 236 -3.68 -11.73 -5.14
CA ASN A 236 -4.10 -12.60 -4.03
C ASN A 236 -3.36 -12.30 -2.70
N GLY A 237 -2.66 -11.17 -2.60
CA GLY A 237 -1.78 -10.88 -1.46
C GLY A 237 -2.48 -10.90 -0.10
N PHE A 238 -3.70 -10.35 -0.01
CA PHE A 238 -4.48 -10.40 1.23
C PHE A 238 -4.87 -11.84 1.62
N ALA A 239 -5.34 -12.62 0.64
CA ALA A 239 -5.76 -14.00 0.85
C ALA A 239 -4.63 -14.89 1.38
N ILE A 240 -3.39 -14.66 0.91
CA ILE A 240 -2.22 -15.43 1.36
C ILE A 240 -1.93 -15.24 2.85
N LEU A 241 -2.19 -14.04 3.38
CA LEU A 241 -1.97 -13.72 4.77
C LEU A 241 -3.17 -14.08 5.66
N ASP A 242 -4.39 -13.87 5.16
CA ASP A 242 -5.63 -14.15 5.88
C ASP A 242 -6.80 -14.41 4.89
N ASP A 243 -7.32 -15.63 4.89
CA ASP A 243 -8.44 -16.05 4.03
C ASP A 243 -9.70 -15.20 4.25
N SER A 244 -9.88 -14.60 5.43
CA SER A 244 -11.04 -13.72 5.70
C SER A 244 -11.01 -12.41 4.91
N LEU A 245 -9.87 -12.08 4.29
CA LEU A 245 -9.68 -10.87 3.49
C LEU A 245 -9.84 -11.11 1.98
N ILE A 246 -10.20 -12.32 1.55
CA ILE A 246 -10.37 -12.68 0.13
C ILE A 246 -11.39 -11.78 -0.57
N THR A 247 -12.53 -11.51 0.06
CA THR A 247 -13.64 -10.82 -0.60
C THR A 247 -13.56 -9.31 -0.48
N ASP A 248 -13.12 -8.80 0.68
CA ASP A 248 -13.23 -7.39 1.03
C ASP A 248 -11.97 -6.85 1.72
N GLY A 249 -10.80 -7.24 1.23
CA GLY A 249 -9.50 -6.85 1.80
C GLY A 249 -9.38 -5.34 2.05
N ILE A 250 -9.85 -4.51 1.11
CA ILE A 250 -9.85 -3.03 1.25
C ILE A 250 -10.75 -2.58 2.40
N GLY A 251 -12.04 -2.98 2.38
CA GLY A 251 -13.01 -2.57 3.40
C GLY A 251 -12.63 -3.04 4.80
N GLN A 252 -12.14 -4.28 4.93
CA GLN A 252 -11.67 -4.84 6.19
C GLN A 252 -10.42 -4.13 6.71
N SER A 253 -9.52 -3.69 5.82
CA SER A 253 -8.33 -2.91 6.20
C SER A 253 -8.72 -1.56 6.77
N HIS A 254 -9.65 -0.85 6.12
CA HIS A 254 -10.17 0.40 6.64
C HIS A 254 -10.95 0.23 7.95
N SER A 255 -11.73 -0.84 8.08
CA SER A 255 -12.40 -1.20 9.34
C SER A 255 -11.39 -1.43 10.48
N LEU A 256 -10.29 -2.15 10.21
CA LEU A 256 -9.20 -2.38 11.16
C LEU A 256 -8.52 -1.08 11.58
N ILE A 257 -8.17 -0.22 10.61
CA ILE A 257 -7.52 1.07 10.89
C ILE A 257 -8.46 1.97 11.70
N SER A 258 -9.76 2.00 11.36
CA SER A 258 -10.77 2.73 12.13
C SER A 258 -10.83 2.25 13.58
N LYS A 259 -10.86 0.93 13.80
CA LYS A 259 -10.85 0.34 15.15
C LYS A 259 -9.56 0.72 15.91
N ALA A 260 -8.41 0.66 15.25
CA ALA A 260 -7.14 1.05 15.85
C ALA A 260 -7.10 2.54 16.23
N CYS A 261 -7.62 3.43 15.38
CA CYS A 261 -7.77 4.85 15.70
C CYS A 261 -8.65 5.06 16.94
N LEU A 262 -9.74 4.30 17.06
CA LEU A 262 -10.61 4.35 18.22
C LEU A 262 -9.90 3.89 19.50
N ASN A 263 -9.14 2.79 19.43
CA ASN A 263 -8.34 2.29 20.54
C ASN A 263 -7.30 3.33 21.01
N ILE A 264 -6.65 4.02 20.06
CA ILE A 264 -5.71 5.11 20.33
C ILE A 264 -6.43 6.25 21.08
N VAL A 265 -7.56 6.73 20.59
CA VAL A 265 -8.34 7.81 21.23
C VAL A 265 -8.87 7.40 22.61
N ALA A 266 -9.21 6.12 22.80
CA ALA A 266 -9.73 5.59 24.04
C ALA A 266 -8.67 5.37 25.14
N THR A 267 -7.37 5.46 24.81
CA THR A 267 -6.31 5.15 25.77
C THR A 267 -6.31 6.16 26.93
N LYS A 268 -6.18 5.69 28.19
CA LYS A 268 -6.31 6.54 29.39
C LYS A 268 -5.36 7.74 29.34
N ASP A 269 -4.13 7.50 28.93
CA ASP A 269 -3.05 8.47 28.88
C ASP A 269 -2.99 9.32 27.61
N TYR A 270 -3.97 9.27 26.70
CA TYR A 270 -3.91 9.96 25.40
C TYR A 270 -3.54 11.46 25.47
N LEU A 271 -3.65 12.12 26.64
CA LEU A 271 -3.31 13.54 26.87
C LEU A 271 -2.01 13.79 27.65
N SER A 272 -1.33 12.77 28.16
CA SER A 272 -0.11 12.94 28.96
C SER A 272 0.77 11.70 28.92
N GLY A 273 2.07 11.85 28.62
CA GLY A 273 3.06 10.81 28.91
C GLY A 273 3.46 9.88 27.76
N TRP A 274 3.39 10.34 26.51
CA TRP A 274 3.80 9.51 25.37
C TRP A 274 5.17 9.86 24.78
N PRO A 275 5.82 8.92 24.06
CA PRO A 275 7.03 9.18 23.28
C PRO A 275 6.85 10.29 22.23
N THR A 276 7.95 10.83 21.73
CA THR A 276 8.04 12.00 20.83
C THR A 276 7.20 11.89 19.54
N ASP A 277 6.81 10.69 19.12
CA ASP A 277 6.02 10.44 17.89
C ASP A 277 4.53 10.15 18.12
N TRP A 278 4.09 9.95 19.37
CA TRP A 278 2.70 9.65 19.66
C TRP A 278 1.74 10.77 19.27
N TRP A 279 2.15 12.03 19.43
CA TRP A 279 1.30 13.15 19.07
C TRP A 279 0.90 13.10 17.58
N ARG A 280 1.76 12.57 16.71
CA ARG A 280 1.48 12.43 15.26
C ARG A 280 0.43 11.36 15.01
N LEU A 281 0.59 10.19 15.62
CA LEU A 281 -0.36 9.08 15.47
C LEU A 281 -1.71 9.36 16.17
N SER A 282 -1.70 10.02 17.32
CA SER A 282 -2.93 10.45 18.01
C SER A 282 -3.67 11.53 17.24
N SER A 283 -2.95 12.46 16.59
CA SER A 283 -3.54 13.45 15.68
C SER A 283 -4.13 12.76 14.45
N TYR A 284 -3.40 11.80 13.85
CA TYR A 284 -3.91 10.97 12.77
C TYR A 284 -5.21 10.26 13.15
N ALA A 285 -5.24 9.60 14.31
CA ALA A 285 -6.41 8.86 14.78
C ALA A 285 -7.62 9.77 14.94
N LYS A 286 -7.43 10.99 15.46
CA LYS A 286 -8.49 11.98 15.59
C LYS A 286 -9.04 12.43 14.23
N GLU A 287 -8.15 12.69 13.27
CA GLU A 287 -8.49 13.26 11.96
C GLU A 287 -9.12 12.22 11.03
N TYR A 288 -8.62 10.99 11.02
CA TYR A 288 -8.97 9.98 10.02
C TYR A 288 -9.82 8.82 10.53
N LEU A 289 -10.24 8.81 11.80
CA LEU A 289 -11.14 7.78 12.36
C LEU A 289 -12.38 7.58 11.49
N PHE A 290 -13.11 8.65 11.20
CA PHE A 290 -14.36 8.60 10.44
C PHE A 290 -14.12 8.38 8.95
N HIS A 291 -13.03 8.93 8.40
CA HIS A 291 -12.61 8.66 7.03
C HIS A 291 -12.48 7.15 6.79
N HIS A 292 -11.77 6.43 7.68
CA HIS A 292 -11.63 4.98 7.55
C HIS A 292 -12.93 4.23 7.79
N GLY A 293 -13.79 4.70 8.72
CA GLY A 293 -15.14 4.14 8.86
C GLY A 293 -15.96 4.24 7.58
N GLN A 294 -15.93 5.40 6.92
CA GLN A 294 -16.63 5.64 5.65
C GLN A 294 -16.07 4.82 4.49
N GLU A 295 -14.75 4.71 4.36
CA GLU A 295 -14.12 3.87 3.33
C GLU A 295 -14.44 2.38 3.54
N ALA A 296 -14.57 1.91 4.78
CA ALA A 296 -15.05 0.56 5.06
C ALA A 296 -16.50 0.37 4.57
N GLU A 297 -17.40 1.31 4.87
CA GLU A 297 -18.80 1.25 4.44
C GLU A 297 -18.97 1.28 2.92
N LYS A 298 -18.20 2.13 2.22
CA LYS A 298 -18.17 2.16 0.75
C LYS A 298 -17.81 0.81 0.14
N ASN A 299 -17.00 0.03 0.85
CA ASN A 299 -16.60 -1.32 0.48
C ASN A 299 -17.47 -2.40 1.15
N SER A 300 -18.73 -2.06 1.48
CA SER A 300 -19.74 -2.99 2.05
C SER A 300 -19.38 -3.63 3.40
N VAL A 301 -18.31 -3.17 4.06
CA VAL A 301 -17.94 -3.60 5.40
C VAL A 301 -18.56 -2.65 6.40
N LYS A 302 -19.57 -3.12 7.14
CA LYS A 302 -20.13 -2.34 8.23
C LYS A 302 -19.05 -2.12 9.30
N PRO A 303 -18.78 -0.88 9.73
CA PRO A 303 -17.90 -0.60 10.85
C PRO A 303 -18.63 -0.99 12.14
N LEU A 304 -18.77 -2.31 12.36
CA LEU A 304 -19.44 -2.94 13.51
C LEU A 304 -18.94 -2.37 14.84
N CYS A 305 -17.71 -1.85 14.88
CA CYS A 305 -17.07 -1.37 16.10
C CYS A 305 -17.42 0.08 16.46
N LEU A 306 -17.65 0.98 15.49
CA LEU A 306 -17.80 2.42 15.79
C LEU A 306 -19.12 2.72 16.52
N VAL A 307 -20.24 2.21 16.00
CA VAL A 307 -21.56 2.42 16.61
C VAL A 307 -21.65 1.70 17.95
N ASP A 308 -21.19 0.45 18.03
CA ASP A 308 -21.24 -0.34 19.27
C ASP A 308 -20.31 0.20 20.36
N LEU A 309 -19.11 0.70 20.06
CA LEU A 309 -18.25 1.30 21.10
C LEU A 309 -18.68 2.71 21.49
N LEU A 310 -19.14 3.55 20.55
CA LEU A 310 -19.64 4.89 20.88
C LEU A 310 -20.93 4.83 21.70
N THR A 311 -21.73 3.78 21.52
CA THR A 311 -22.92 3.51 22.35
C THR A 311 -22.61 2.82 23.67
N ARG A 312 -21.57 1.96 23.76
CA ARG A 312 -21.18 1.28 25.01
C ARG A 312 -20.34 2.15 25.96
N ASN A 313 -19.52 3.06 25.44
CA ASN A 313 -18.69 3.96 26.25
C ASN A 313 -19.33 5.36 26.30
N GLU A 314 -20.40 5.46 27.10
CA GLU A 314 -21.15 6.67 27.39
C GLU A 314 -20.26 7.92 27.55
N MET A 315 -20.57 9.00 26.83
CA MET A 315 -20.19 10.41 27.07
C MET A 315 -18.70 10.79 27.20
N PHE A 316 -17.81 9.92 27.68
CA PHE A 316 -16.40 10.15 27.95
C PHE A 316 -15.56 10.18 26.68
N LEU A 317 -15.71 9.18 25.79
CA LEU A 317 -15.04 9.18 24.49
C LEU A 317 -15.51 10.37 23.64
N TRP A 318 -16.80 10.67 23.71
CA TRP A 318 -17.39 11.84 23.05
C TRP A 318 -16.85 13.17 23.60
N LYS A 319 -16.84 13.35 24.94
CA LYS A 319 -16.27 14.55 25.59
C LYS A 319 -14.79 14.71 25.26
N ARG A 320 -14.03 13.61 25.27
CA ARG A 320 -12.60 13.61 24.91
C ARG A 320 -12.42 13.99 23.46
N TRP A 321 -13.19 13.43 22.54
CA TRP A 321 -13.10 13.80 21.12
C TRP A 321 -13.52 15.26 20.87
N LYS A 322 -14.64 15.71 21.47
CA LYS A 322 -15.11 17.10 21.43
C LYS A 322 -14.07 18.10 21.93
N SER A 323 -13.38 17.82 23.05
CA SER A 323 -12.39 18.74 23.62
C SER A 323 -11.20 19.05 22.71
N PHE A 324 -11.03 18.30 21.61
CA PHE A 324 -9.94 18.53 20.66
C PHE A 324 -10.39 19.11 19.32
N SER A 325 -11.70 19.18 19.00
CA SER A 325 -12.18 19.71 17.72
C SER A 325 -12.93 21.04 17.89
N PRO A 326 -12.25 22.20 17.83
CA PRO A 326 -12.92 23.50 17.88
C PRO A 326 -13.85 23.76 16.69
N PHE A 327 -13.81 22.93 15.65
CA PHE A 327 -14.70 23.00 14.49
C PHE A 327 -16.13 22.57 14.82
N ILE A 328 -16.31 21.73 15.85
CA ILE A 328 -17.63 21.19 16.23
C ILE A 328 -18.44 22.21 17.03
N ASP A 329 -17.78 23.02 17.85
CA ASP A 329 -18.42 24.08 18.65
C ASP A 329 -19.00 25.20 17.77
N ARG A 330 -18.49 25.39 16.55
CA ARG A 330 -18.99 26.43 15.64
C ARG A 330 -20.27 26.03 14.90
N ILE A 331 -20.64 24.74 14.91
CA ILE A 331 -21.77 24.21 14.13
C ILE A 331 -22.91 23.72 15.03
N TYR A 332 -22.68 23.36 16.31
CA TYR A 332 -23.72 22.70 17.12
C TYR A 332 -23.83 23.22 18.56
N SER A 333 -24.88 24.00 18.84
CA SER A 333 -25.35 24.37 20.17
C SER A 333 -26.78 23.86 20.39
N GLU A 334 -26.99 22.58 20.66
CA GLU A 334 -28.22 22.07 21.29
C GLU A 334 -28.08 20.61 21.72
N GLU A 335 -28.83 20.21 22.75
CA GLU A 335 -28.61 19.04 23.60
C GLU A 335 -29.09 17.68 23.05
N ASP A 336 -29.65 17.60 21.84
CA ASP A 336 -30.09 16.33 21.26
C ASP A 336 -29.51 16.10 19.86
N VAL A 337 -28.31 15.51 19.81
CA VAL A 337 -27.67 15.11 18.54
C VAL A 337 -27.29 13.63 18.61
N THR A 338 -28.03 12.79 17.89
CA THR A 338 -27.72 11.36 17.75
C THR A 338 -26.56 11.17 16.76
N LEU A 339 -25.76 10.11 16.91
CA LEU A 339 -24.60 9.79 16.06
C LEU A 339 -24.92 9.80 14.55
N LEU A 340 -26.15 9.44 14.19
CA LEU A 340 -26.68 9.51 12.81
C LEU A 340 -26.70 10.94 12.24
N TYR A 341 -26.92 11.94 13.09
CA TYR A 341 -26.99 13.36 12.70
C TYR A 341 -25.61 13.97 12.47
N VAL A 342 -24.59 13.54 13.22
CA VAL A 342 -23.18 13.87 12.94
C VAL A 342 -22.72 13.23 11.63
N LEU A 343 -23.16 12.00 11.35
CA LEU A 343 -22.92 11.33 10.07
C LEU A 343 -23.66 12.03 8.89
N CYS A 344 -24.81 12.64 9.12
CA CYS A 344 -25.53 13.44 8.12
C CYS A 344 -24.92 14.85 7.91
N ALA A 345 -24.35 15.45 8.96
CA ALA A 345 -23.77 16.79 8.94
C ALA A 345 -22.50 16.93 8.08
N GLU A 346 -21.72 15.86 7.93
CA GLU A 346 -20.51 15.81 7.11
C GLU A 346 -20.81 15.79 5.59
N ASN A 347 -22.08 15.96 5.16
CA ASN A 347 -22.45 15.97 3.75
C ASN A 347 -23.43 17.11 3.40
N PRO A 348 -23.00 18.39 3.34
CA PRO A 348 -23.83 19.43 2.74
C PRO A 348 -23.89 19.23 1.22
N PRO A 349 -25.06 19.44 0.56
CA PRO A 349 -25.10 19.55 -0.90
C PRO A 349 -24.20 20.70 -1.35
N PRO A 350 -23.59 20.66 -2.55
CA PRO A 350 -22.61 21.64 -2.96
C PRO A 350 -23.20 23.05 -2.94
N ALA A 351 -22.76 23.87 -1.99
CA ALA A 351 -23.11 25.27 -1.90
C ALA A 351 -22.53 26.00 -3.11
N ARG A 352 -23.39 26.70 -3.86
CA ARG A 352 -23.02 27.55 -4.99
C ARG A 352 -22.05 28.65 -4.52
N GLY A 353 -20.84 28.66 -5.07
CA GLY A 353 -19.99 29.84 -5.16
C GLY A 353 -18.82 29.93 -4.17
N SER A 354 -17.70 29.28 -4.49
CA SER A 354 -16.35 29.80 -4.22
C SER A 354 -15.32 28.98 -5.00
N TYR A 355 -14.57 29.64 -5.87
CA TYR A 355 -13.50 29.06 -6.70
C TYR A 355 -12.32 28.64 -5.83
N TRP A 356 -12.13 27.34 -5.64
CA TRP A 356 -10.82 26.65 -5.60
C TRP A 356 -11.04 25.23 -6.15
N SER A 357 -10.13 24.83 -7.02
CA SER A 357 -10.17 23.68 -7.93
C SER A 357 -10.38 22.33 -7.24
N LYS A 358 -11.44 21.62 -7.66
CA LYS A 358 -11.63 20.18 -7.43
C LYS A 358 -10.50 19.37 -8.13
N PRO A 359 -9.98 18.29 -7.54
CA PRO A 359 -9.42 17.20 -8.33
C PRO A 359 -10.56 16.45 -9.06
N PRO A 360 -10.33 15.91 -10.27
CA PRO A 360 -11.39 15.37 -11.10
C PRO A 360 -11.96 14.07 -10.50
N ILE A 361 -13.26 14.08 -10.19
CA ILE A 361 -14.04 12.88 -9.91
C ILE A 361 -14.73 12.48 -11.21
N LEU A 362 -14.35 11.31 -11.73
CA LEU A 362 -15.02 10.60 -12.83
C LEU A 362 -16.48 10.30 -12.44
N THR A 363 -17.42 11.00 -13.03
CA THR A 363 -18.84 10.62 -13.06
C THR A 363 -19.03 9.34 -13.85
N ARG A 364 -19.37 8.24 -13.18
CA ARG A 364 -20.08 7.10 -13.81
C ARG A 364 -21.58 7.28 -13.61
N GLN A 365 -22.29 7.63 -14.69
CA GLN A 365 -23.63 7.10 -14.93
C GLN A 365 -23.93 7.13 -16.42
N ALA A 366 -24.05 5.94 -17.01
CA ALA A 366 -24.86 5.71 -18.20
C ALA A 366 -25.66 4.44 -17.94
N HIS A 367 -26.84 4.61 -17.33
CA HIS A 367 -27.90 3.61 -17.42
C HIS A 367 -28.47 3.68 -18.84
N LEU A 368 -28.19 2.68 -19.67
CA LEU A 368 -28.96 2.43 -20.88
C LEU A 368 -30.16 1.55 -20.51
N HIS A 369 -31.33 2.18 -20.49
CA HIS A 369 -32.62 1.52 -20.62
C HIS A 369 -32.67 0.74 -21.93
N VAL A 370 -32.85 -0.58 -21.85
CA VAL A 370 -33.31 -1.39 -22.99
C VAL A 370 -34.78 -1.71 -22.76
N MET A 371 -35.66 -1.05 -23.51
CA MET A 371 -37.05 -1.48 -23.70
C MET A 371 -37.11 -2.59 -24.75
N PRO A 372 -38.04 -3.56 -24.65
CA PRO A 372 -38.10 -4.71 -25.53
C PRO A 372 -38.88 -4.39 -26.81
N SER A 373 -38.28 -4.63 -27.99
CA SER A 373 -39.01 -4.64 -29.26
C SER A 373 -39.47 -6.06 -29.62
N SER A 374 -40.78 -6.22 -29.67
CA SER A 374 -41.52 -7.35 -30.21
C SER A 374 -41.20 -7.69 -31.68
N ARG A 375 -40.89 -8.98 -31.93
CA ARG A 375 -41.41 -9.93 -32.97
C ARG A 375 -41.69 -9.41 -34.42
N PRO A 376 -41.50 -10.25 -35.47
CA PRO A 376 -42.23 -11.51 -35.61
C PRO A 376 -41.53 -12.71 -36.26
N ARG A 377 -42.28 -13.82 -36.18
CA ARG A 377 -42.06 -15.18 -36.67
C ARG A 377 -42.02 -15.30 -38.20
N GLY A 378 -41.32 -16.34 -38.65
CA GLY A 378 -41.41 -16.98 -39.98
C GLY A 378 -40.00 -17.40 -40.41
N GLY A 379 -39.62 -18.65 -40.65
CA GLY A 379 -40.35 -19.86 -41.00
C GLY A 379 -39.65 -20.44 -42.26
N SER A 380 -39.31 -21.75 -42.23
CA SER A 380 -38.65 -22.56 -43.28
C SER A 380 -37.14 -22.32 -43.50
N GLY A 381 -36.26 -23.32 -43.70
CA GLY A 381 -36.38 -24.77 -43.69
C GLY A 381 -35.12 -25.44 -44.25
N ILE A 382 -34.61 -26.45 -43.53
CA ILE A 382 -33.94 -27.71 -43.97
C ILE A 382 -32.56 -27.62 -44.73
N PRO A 383 -31.75 -28.72 -44.89
CA PRO A 383 -30.59 -29.01 -44.02
C PRO A 383 -29.29 -29.44 -44.76
N GLU A 384 -28.31 -29.93 -43.98
CA GLU A 384 -27.23 -30.90 -44.30
C GLU A 384 -26.14 -30.52 -45.32
N ARG A 385 -24.90 -30.35 -44.82
CA ARG A 385 -23.84 -31.37 -44.88
C ARG A 385 -22.67 -31.05 -43.94
#